data_AF-A0A257LLQ3-F1
#
_entry.id   AF-A0A257LLQ3-F1
#
_cell.length_a   1.000
_cell.length_b   1.000
_cell.length_c   1.000
_cell.angle_alpha   90.00
_cell.angle_beta   90.00
_cell.angle_gamma   90.00
#
_symmetry.space_group_name_H-M   'P 1'
#
loop_
_entity.id
_entity.type
_entity.pdbx_description
1 polymer ?
#
loop_
_entity_poly.entity_id
_entity_poly.type
_entity_poly.pdbx_seq_one_letter_code
_entity_poly.pdbx_strand_id
1 'polypeptide(L)'
;KFMLEQDAANVPIVQQWIDKWCWRGYRLLTLVAMMQDYMLPKRVMSWKEAWEMYAEQNGGALFKDLARYGIREPKGWKDACEGKDHISHQAWATFYNYNAAAPFHTWIPTQDEMAWLSEKYPTTFDKFYRPRLEHWQGEAEKGNRFYNKTLPMLCTTCQIPMLFTEPGDASKICYRESAYLGDKYHFCSDHCRAIFDHEPEKYVQSWLPVHQIYQGHCFKPGTDPTAEGFDPLIAVLQYYEMDIGRDNFDFEGSEDQKNFAAWRNEAVESRNAQGEPK
;
A
#
# COMPACT_ATOMS: atom_id res chain seq x y z
N LYS A 1 16.99 -23.61 10.83
CA LYS A 1 17.96 -24.73 10.92
C LYS A 1 17.78 -25.49 12.22
N PHE A 2 18.14 -24.93 13.39
CA PHE A 2 17.93 -25.58 14.70
C PHE A 2 16.55 -26.27 14.86
N MET A 3 15.43 -25.54 14.76
CA MET A 3 14.09 -26.13 14.88
C MET A 3 13.80 -27.29 13.91
N LEU A 4 14.35 -27.23 12.70
CA LEU A 4 14.16 -28.25 11.66
C LEU A 4 14.98 -29.52 11.92
N GLU A 5 16.07 -29.40 12.68
CA GLU A 5 16.96 -30.51 13.03
C GLU A 5 16.54 -31.23 14.31
N GLN A 6 15.69 -30.61 15.14
CA GLN A 6 15.26 -31.21 16.41
C GLN A 6 14.24 -32.33 16.23
N ASP A 7 13.26 -32.17 15.33
CA ASP A 7 12.19 -33.15 15.11
C ASP A 7 11.60 -32.97 13.70
N ALA A 8 11.38 -34.08 12.99
CA ALA A 8 10.73 -34.07 11.68
C ALA A 8 9.30 -33.51 11.71
N ALA A 9 8.60 -33.64 12.85
CA ALA A 9 7.28 -33.06 13.07
C ALA A 9 7.29 -31.52 13.06
N ASN A 10 8.45 -30.87 13.26
CA ASN A 10 8.56 -29.42 13.18
C ASN A 10 8.51 -28.90 11.74
N VAL A 11 8.88 -29.72 10.75
CA VAL A 11 8.95 -29.30 9.33
C VAL A 11 7.61 -28.74 8.83
N PRO A 12 6.46 -29.44 8.94
CA PRO A 12 5.18 -28.89 8.49
C PRO A 12 4.76 -27.63 9.25
N ILE A 13 5.07 -27.54 10.55
CA ILE A 13 4.75 -26.36 11.38
C ILE A 13 5.57 -25.15 10.91
N VAL A 14 6.89 -25.31 10.76
CA VAL A 14 7.77 -24.25 10.30
C VAL A 14 7.45 -23.85 8.86
N GLN A 15 7.07 -24.78 7.99
CA GLN A 15 6.63 -24.45 6.62
C GLN A 15 5.38 -23.55 6.63
N GLN A 16 4.40 -23.84 7.49
CA GLN A 16 3.21 -23.00 7.64
C GLN A 16 3.57 -21.60 8.13
N TRP A 17 4.51 -21.48 9.08
CA TRP A 17 5.00 -20.18 9.53
C TRP A 17 5.71 -19.42 8.42
N ILE A 18 6.55 -20.08 7.62
CA ILE A 18 7.23 -19.49 6.46
C ILE A 18 6.18 -18.96 5.46
N ASP A 19 5.18 -19.78 5.12
CA ASP A 19 4.11 -19.38 4.19
C ASP A 19 3.38 -18.12 4.70
N LYS A 20 2.97 -18.13 5.98
CA LYS A 20 2.26 -17.02 6.63
C LYS A 20 3.09 -15.75 6.67
N TRP A 21 4.32 -15.81 7.19
CA TRP A 21 5.12 -14.62 7.46
C TRP A 21 5.77 -14.05 6.21
N CYS A 22 6.08 -14.89 5.22
CA CYS A 22 6.48 -14.39 3.90
C CYS A 22 5.36 -13.51 3.30
N TRP A 23 4.12 -14.00 3.30
CA TRP A 23 3.02 -13.23 2.72
C TRP A 23 2.66 -11.97 3.52
N ARG A 24 2.61 -12.04 4.85
CA ARG A 24 2.38 -10.85 5.68
C ARG A 24 3.50 -9.82 5.54
N GLY A 25 4.75 -10.28 5.48
CA GLY A 25 5.91 -9.43 5.22
C GLY A 25 5.83 -8.75 3.86
N TYR A 26 5.51 -9.51 2.81
CA TYR A 26 5.32 -8.97 1.46
C TYR A 26 4.22 -7.89 1.41
N ARG A 27 3.07 -8.12 2.07
CA ARG A 27 2.01 -7.11 2.16
C ARG A 27 2.48 -5.85 2.88
N LEU A 28 3.20 -5.98 3.99
CA LEU A 28 3.77 -4.82 4.69
C LEU A 28 4.78 -4.06 3.81
N LEU A 29 5.64 -4.77 3.08
CA LEU A 29 6.64 -4.18 2.19
C LEU A 29 6.03 -3.42 1.00
N THR A 30 4.72 -3.54 0.74
CA THR A 30 4.03 -2.68 -0.24
C THR A 30 4.22 -1.19 0.06
N LEU A 31 4.30 -0.80 1.35
CA LEU A 31 4.59 0.58 1.74
C LEU A 31 6.00 1.02 1.35
N VAL A 32 6.98 0.11 1.49
CA VAL A 32 8.37 0.34 1.11
C VAL A 32 8.50 0.44 -0.41
N ALA A 33 7.78 -0.41 -1.16
CA ALA A 33 7.72 -0.38 -2.61
C ALA A 33 7.26 0.99 -3.13
N MET A 34 6.17 1.52 -2.56
CA MET A 34 5.67 2.86 -2.87
C MET A 34 6.71 3.94 -2.57
N MET A 35 7.27 3.92 -1.35
CA MET A 35 8.27 4.91 -0.93
C MET A 35 9.45 4.96 -1.89
N GLN A 36 10.00 3.80 -2.24
CA GLN A 36 11.19 3.70 -3.07
C GLN A 36 10.97 4.22 -4.50
N ASP A 37 9.83 3.89 -5.12
CA ASP A 37 9.57 4.27 -6.52
C ASP A 37 9.08 5.72 -6.66
N TYR A 38 8.32 6.22 -5.68
CA TYR A 38 7.59 7.49 -5.80
C TYR A 38 8.10 8.61 -4.89
N MET A 39 8.57 8.30 -3.68
CA MET A 39 8.86 9.33 -2.68
C MET A 39 10.32 9.80 -2.69
N LEU A 40 11.24 9.03 -3.27
CA LEU A 40 12.66 9.36 -3.31
C LEU A 40 13.00 10.19 -4.55
N PRO A 41 13.44 11.46 -4.39
CA PRO A 41 13.81 12.29 -5.55
C PRO A 41 15.03 11.75 -6.30
N LYS A 42 15.98 11.15 -5.57
CA LYS A 42 17.14 10.47 -6.13
C LYS A 42 16.95 8.96 -6.05
N ARG A 43 16.53 8.37 -7.17
CA ARG A 43 16.23 6.94 -7.27
C ARG A 43 17.52 6.14 -7.47
N VAL A 44 17.71 5.10 -6.67
CA VAL A 44 18.87 4.20 -6.75
C VAL A 44 18.53 2.95 -7.59
N MET A 45 17.37 2.34 -7.31
CA MET A 45 16.83 1.19 -8.03
C MET A 45 15.30 1.17 -7.88
N SER A 46 14.59 0.50 -8.77
CA SER A 46 13.14 0.27 -8.61
C SER A 46 12.84 -0.79 -7.56
N TRP A 47 11.62 -0.78 -7.04
CA TRP A 47 11.13 -1.86 -6.19
C TRP A 47 11.28 -3.23 -6.87
N LYS A 48 10.99 -3.31 -8.17
CA LYS A 48 11.20 -4.54 -8.96
C LYS A 48 12.65 -5.01 -8.91
N GLU A 49 13.62 -4.14 -9.18
CA GLU A 49 15.04 -4.48 -9.14
C GLU A 49 15.46 -4.93 -7.72
N ALA A 50 14.94 -4.26 -6.68
CA ALA A 50 15.18 -4.64 -5.29
C ALA A 50 14.59 -6.02 -4.97
N TRP A 51 13.37 -6.32 -5.42
CA TRP A 51 12.74 -7.62 -5.22
C TRP A 51 13.49 -8.74 -5.93
N GLU A 52 13.88 -8.54 -7.18
CA GLU A 52 14.66 -9.51 -7.96
C GLU A 52 15.99 -9.84 -7.26
N MET A 53 16.69 -8.83 -6.74
CA MET A 53 17.96 -9.03 -6.04
C MET A 53 17.79 -9.67 -4.66
N TYR A 54 16.96 -9.06 -3.80
CA TYR A 54 16.91 -9.43 -2.38
C TYR A 54 15.94 -10.58 -2.08
N ALA A 55 14.84 -10.70 -2.84
CA ALA A 55 13.90 -11.80 -2.67
C ALA A 55 14.23 -12.95 -3.62
N GLU A 56 14.19 -12.73 -4.94
CA GLU A 56 14.29 -13.84 -5.90
C GLU A 56 15.66 -14.51 -5.90
N GLN A 57 16.74 -13.75 -6.01
CA GLN A 57 18.10 -14.30 -6.02
C GLN A 57 18.52 -14.79 -4.63
N ASN A 58 18.57 -13.89 -3.64
CA ASN A 58 19.06 -14.24 -2.31
C ASN A 58 18.11 -15.20 -1.56
N GLY A 59 16.81 -14.93 -1.61
CA GLY A 59 15.80 -15.80 -1.01
C GLY A 59 15.68 -17.13 -1.75
N GLY A 60 15.77 -17.15 -3.08
CA GLY A 60 15.83 -18.40 -3.86
C GLY A 60 17.03 -19.28 -3.48
N ALA A 61 18.20 -18.68 -3.26
CA ALA A 61 19.38 -19.39 -2.77
C ALA A 61 19.16 -19.96 -1.35
N LEU A 62 18.54 -19.17 -0.46
CA LEU A 62 18.18 -19.62 0.88
C LEU A 62 17.24 -20.83 0.84
N PHE A 63 16.15 -20.78 0.06
CA PHE A 63 15.19 -21.88 -0.01
C PHE A 63 15.78 -23.15 -0.67
N LYS A 64 16.74 -23.01 -1.58
CA LYS A 64 17.54 -24.14 -2.08
C LYS A 64 18.38 -24.80 -0.97
N ASP A 65 19.03 -24.02 -0.10
CA ASP A 65 19.75 -24.57 1.06
C ASP A 65 18.79 -25.21 2.08
N LEU A 66 17.59 -24.65 2.26
CA LEU A 66 16.60 -25.18 3.19
C LEU A 66 15.88 -26.44 2.68
N ALA A 67 15.93 -26.73 1.38
CA ALA A 67 15.31 -27.91 0.77
C ALA A 67 15.81 -29.24 1.37
N ARG A 68 17.06 -29.30 1.86
CA ARG A 68 17.60 -30.48 2.56
C ARG A 68 16.86 -30.84 3.85
N TYR A 69 16.12 -29.89 4.42
CA TYR A 69 15.27 -30.10 5.60
C TYR A 69 13.80 -30.36 5.24
N GLY A 70 13.47 -30.50 3.95
CA GLY A 70 12.09 -30.65 3.47
C GLY A 70 11.29 -29.34 3.37
N ILE A 71 11.95 -28.18 3.51
CA ILE A 71 11.31 -26.87 3.33
C ILE A 71 11.28 -26.49 1.85
N ARG A 72 10.11 -26.03 1.39
CA ARG A 72 9.89 -25.50 0.04
C ARG A 72 9.79 -23.98 0.05
N GLU A 73 9.81 -23.38 -1.15
CA GLU A 73 9.47 -21.98 -1.34
C GLU A 73 8.09 -21.65 -0.71
N PRO A 74 7.90 -20.41 -0.20
CA PRO A 74 6.64 -19.99 0.39
C PRO A 74 5.48 -20.10 -0.61
N LYS A 75 4.29 -20.44 -0.10
CA LYS A 75 3.10 -20.67 -0.96
C LYS A 75 2.76 -19.48 -1.87
N GLY A 76 2.98 -18.24 -1.42
CA GLY A 76 2.72 -17.01 -2.18
C GLY A 76 3.91 -16.49 -3.00
N TRP A 77 4.98 -17.26 -3.14
CA TRP A 77 6.22 -16.77 -3.78
C TRP A 77 6.00 -16.26 -5.20
N LYS A 78 5.34 -17.05 -6.05
CA LYS A 78 5.11 -16.69 -7.47
C LYS A 78 4.26 -15.43 -7.61
N ASP A 79 3.17 -15.33 -6.85
CA ASP A 79 2.29 -14.17 -6.86
C ASP A 79 3.03 -12.91 -6.39
N ALA A 80 3.95 -13.04 -5.41
CA ALA A 80 4.77 -11.92 -4.96
C ALA A 80 5.79 -11.48 -6.02
N CYS A 81 6.42 -12.43 -6.71
CA CYS A 81 7.32 -12.16 -7.83
C CYS A 81 6.62 -11.53 -9.02
N GLU A 82 5.35 -11.84 -9.27
CA GLU A 82 4.56 -11.15 -10.29
C GLU A 82 4.14 -9.75 -9.82
N GLY A 83 3.67 -9.64 -8.57
CA GLY A 83 3.19 -8.38 -8.02
C GLY A 83 4.28 -7.30 -7.90
N LYS A 84 5.56 -7.63 -8.01
CA LYS A 84 6.65 -6.63 -8.02
C LYS A 84 6.48 -5.59 -9.13
N ASP A 85 5.84 -5.95 -10.25
CA ASP A 85 5.59 -5.03 -11.37
C ASP A 85 4.37 -4.10 -11.14
N HIS A 86 3.74 -4.17 -9.96
CA HIS A 86 2.41 -3.59 -9.72
C HIS A 86 2.26 -2.86 -8.38
N ILE A 87 2.77 -3.41 -7.28
CA ILE A 87 2.34 -3.00 -5.93
C ILE A 87 2.71 -1.56 -5.55
N SER A 88 3.84 -1.03 -6.02
CA SER A 88 4.24 0.36 -5.74
C SER A 88 3.26 1.35 -6.37
N HIS A 89 2.88 1.11 -7.63
CA HIS A 89 1.94 1.94 -8.38
C HIS A 89 0.52 1.86 -7.80
N GLN A 90 0.06 0.67 -7.41
CA GLN A 90 -1.25 0.48 -6.78
C GLN A 90 -1.33 1.17 -5.41
N ALA A 91 -0.24 1.11 -4.63
CA ALA A 91 -0.15 1.79 -3.35
C ALA A 91 -0.11 3.32 -3.52
N TRP A 92 0.71 3.85 -4.43
CA TRP A 92 0.77 5.29 -4.70
C TRP A 92 -0.59 5.84 -5.13
N ALA A 93 -1.27 5.16 -6.07
CA ALA A 93 -2.62 5.50 -6.49
C ALA A 93 -3.62 5.56 -5.31
N THR A 94 -3.50 4.61 -4.37
CA THR A 94 -4.36 4.56 -3.19
C THR A 94 -4.10 5.73 -2.26
N PHE A 95 -2.83 6.01 -1.95
CA PHE A 95 -2.47 7.13 -1.10
C PHE A 95 -2.77 8.48 -1.75
N TYR A 96 -2.58 8.63 -3.07
CA TYR A 96 -2.94 9.84 -3.80
C TYR A 96 -4.43 10.17 -3.61
N ASN A 97 -5.30 9.17 -3.82
CA ASN A 97 -6.74 9.32 -3.69
C ASN A 97 -7.20 9.60 -2.24
N TYR A 98 -6.56 8.96 -1.25
CA TYR A 98 -6.90 9.10 0.17
C TYR A 98 -5.98 10.04 0.93
N ASN A 99 -5.25 10.92 0.24
CA ASN A 99 -4.21 11.72 0.84
C ASN A 99 -4.74 12.72 1.89
N ALA A 100 -6.02 13.06 1.84
CA ALA A 100 -6.68 13.83 2.90
C ALA A 100 -6.61 13.15 4.28
N ALA A 101 -6.42 11.83 4.35
CA ALA A 101 -6.34 11.06 5.58
C ALA A 101 -4.97 10.37 5.79
N ALA A 102 -3.91 10.89 5.15
CA ALA A 102 -2.54 10.42 5.33
C ALA A 102 -1.66 11.54 5.91
N PRO A 103 -0.77 11.25 6.88
CA PRO A 103 0.12 12.24 7.50
C PRO A 103 1.41 12.41 6.69
N PHE A 104 1.29 12.47 5.37
CA PHE A 104 2.36 12.76 4.43
C PHE A 104 1.75 13.21 3.11
N HIS A 105 2.55 13.91 2.31
CA HIS A 105 2.09 14.44 1.03
C HIS A 105 2.19 13.41 -0.10
N THR A 106 1.26 13.52 -1.05
CA THR A 106 1.39 12.87 -2.37
C THR A 106 1.49 13.91 -3.48
N TRP A 107 1.82 13.47 -4.69
CA TRP A 107 1.93 14.32 -5.87
C TRP A 107 1.75 13.50 -7.15
N ILE A 108 1.65 14.18 -8.28
CA ILE A 108 1.82 13.56 -9.59
C ILE A 108 3.32 13.55 -9.90
N PRO A 109 3.94 12.39 -10.21
CA PRO A 109 5.35 12.35 -10.60
C PRO A 109 5.61 13.19 -11.84
N THR A 110 6.78 13.80 -11.95
CA THR A 110 7.12 14.58 -13.15
C THR A 110 7.28 13.69 -14.39
N GLN A 111 7.35 14.29 -15.58
CA GLN A 111 7.53 13.54 -16.83
C GLN A 111 8.82 12.70 -16.82
N ASP A 112 9.92 13.21 -16.26
CA ASP A 112 11.18 12.46 -16.14
C ASP A 112 11.02 11.26 -15.19
N GLU A 113 10.26 11.43 -14.12
CA GLU A 113 9.97 10.36 -13.16
C GLU A 113 9.06 9.30 -13.78
N MET A 114 8.05 9.71 -14.54
CA MET A 114 7.18 8.79 -15.28
C MET A 114 7.96 8.08 -16.39
N ALA A 115 8.89 8.75 -17.08
CA ALA A 115 9.78 8.13 -18.06
C ALA A 115 10.67 7.07 -17.40
N TRP A 116 11.24 7.35 -16.24
CA TRP A 116 11.98 6.37 -15.45
C TRP A 116 11.10 5.18 -15.02
N LEU A 117 9.87 5.42 -14.57
CA LEU A 117 8.92 4.35 -14.24
C LEU A 117 8.60 3.49 -15.47
N SER A 118 8.53 4.08 -16.67
CA SER A 118 8.32 3.34 -17.92
C SER A 118 9.50 2.45 -18.28
N GLU A 119 10.73 2.96 -18.10
CA GLU A 119 11.96 2.18 -18.28
C GLU A 119 12.01 0.99 -17.32
N LYS A 120 11.67 1.21 -16.04
CA LYS A 120 11.75 0.18 -14.99
C LYS A 120 10.61 -0.84 -15.03
N TYR A 121 9.46 -0.44 -15.56
CA TYR A 121 8.24 -1.26 -15.63
C TYR A 121 7.67 -1.31 -17.06
N PRO A 122 8.45 -1.82 -18.04
CA PRO A 122 8.18 -1.64 -19.47
C PRO A 122 6.95 -2.38 -19.99
N THR A 123 6.43 -3.34 -19.23
CA THR A 123 5.26 -4.15 -19.61
C THR A 123 3.98 -3.75 -18.89
N THR A 124 4.07 -2.91 -17.83
CA THR A 124 2.93 -2.63 -16.94
C THR A 124 2.66 -1.14 -16.78
N PHE A 125 3.68 -0.28 -16.67
CA PHE A 125 3.47 1.12 -16.29
C PHE A 125 2.67 1.93 -17.30
N ASP A 126 3.11 1.93 -18.56
CA ASP A 126 2.39 2.66 -19.62
C ASP A 126 1.02 2.06 -19.91
N LYS A 127 0.86 0.75 -19.68
CA LYS A 127 -0.39 0.04 -19.94
C LYS A 127 -1.47 0.33 -18.90
N PHE A 128 -1.10 0.43 -17.62
CA PHE A 128 -2.07 0.43 -16.52
C PHE A 128 -2.03 1.66 -15.61
N TYR A 129 -0.86 2.32 -15.49
CA TYR A 129 -0.61 3.28 -14.41
C TYR A 129 -0.41 4.71 -14.92
N ARG A 130 0.42 4.92 -15.94
CA ARG A 130 0.61 6.24 -16.57
C ARG A 130 -0.71 6.90 -16.97
N PRO A 131 -1.68 6.22 -17.63
CA PRO A 131 -2.93 6.87 -18.03
C PRO A 131 -3.75 7.41 -16.85
N ARG A 132 -3.61 6.81 -15.65
CA ARG A 132 -4.29 7.28 -14.43
C ARG A 132 -3.66 8.57 -13.93
N LEU A 133 -2.33 8.64 -13.91
CA LEU A 133 -1.58 9.82 -13.49
C LEU A 133 -1.84 11.00 -14.43
N GLU A 134 -1.81 10.76 -15.74
CA GLU A 134 -2.11 11.78 -16.75
C GLU A 134 -3.56 12.29 -16.66
N HIS A 135 -4.51 11.40 -16.39
CA HIS A 135 -5.89 11.80 -16.13
C HIS A 135 -6.02 12.67 -14.87
N TRP A 136 -5.43 12.26 -13.75
CA TRP A 136 -5.47 13.03 -12.51
C TRP A 136 -4.75 14.37 -12.63
N GLN A 137 -3.65 14.41 -13.38
CA GLN A 137 -2.97 15.65 -13.70
C GLN A 137 -3.89 16.61 -14.45
N GLY A 138 -4.52 16.16 -15.55
CA GLY A 138 -5.42 16.99 -16.35
C GLY A 138 -6.64 17.47 -15.56
N GLU A 139 -7.13 16.70 -14.58
CA GLU A 139 -8.17 17.16 -13.66
C GLU A 139 -7.63 18.16 -12.63
N ALA A 140 -6.45 17.94 -12.07
CA ALA A 140 -5.83 18.88 -11.13
C ALA A 140 -5.54 20.25 -11.77
N GLU A 141 -5.12 20.30 -13.04
CA GLU A 141 -4.91 21.53 -13.82
C GLU A 141 -6.20 22.32 -14.04
N LYS A 142 -7.36 21.66 -14.03
CA LYS A 142 -8.69 22.30 -14.07
C LYS A 142 -9.20 22.71 -12.69
N GLY A 143 -8.42 22.52 -11.62
CA GLY A 143 -8.84 22.72 -10.24
C GLY A 143 -9.66 21.57 -9.64
N ASN A 144 -9.77 20.43 -10.33
CA ASN A 144 -10.54 19.25 -9.92
C ASN A 144 -9.65 18.14 -9.33
N ARG A 145 -8.69 18.49 -8.46
CA ARG A 145 -7.84 17.49 -7.78
C ARG A 145 -8.72 16.42 -7.12
N PHE A 146 -8.58 15.18 -7.57
CA PHE A 146 -9.44 14.08 -7.12
C PHE A 146 -9.10 13.61 -5.70
N TYR A 147 -10.03 13.74 -4.75
CA TYR A 147 -9.97 13.07 -3.45
C TYR A 147 -11.12 12.07 -3.33
N ASN A 148 -10.82 10.83 -2.97
CA ASN A 148 -11.88 9.85 -2.71
C ASN A 148 -12.45 10.06 -1.30
N LYS A 149 -13.75 10.36 -1.23
CA LYS A 149 -14.48 10.65 0.01
C LYS A 149 -15.13 9.43 0.66
N THR A 150 -15.03 8.25 0.04
CA THR A 150 -15.62 7.01 0.57
C THR A 150 -14.54 6.12 1.16
N LEU A 151 -14.68 5.67 2.40
CA LEU A 151 -13.68 4.80 3.05
C LEU A 151 -13.54 3.45 2.31
N PRO A 152 -12.32 2.90 2.17
CA PRO A 152 -12.10 1.65 1.44
C PRO A 152 -12.46 0.42 2.29
N MET A 153 -12.84 -0.67 1.63
CA MET A 153 -12.88 -1.99 2.27
C MET A 153 -11.45 -2.45 2.61
N LEU A 154 -11.25 -2.96 3.82
CA LEU A 154 -9.95 -3.43 4.31
C LEU A 154 -9.88 -4.96 4.34
N CYS A 155 -8.70 -5.49 4.07
CA CYS A 155 -8.42 -6.92 4.28
C CYS A 155 -8.39 -7.26 5.78
N THR A 156 -9.13 -8.28 6.21
CA THR A 156 -9.17 -8.71 7.62
C THR A 156 -7.79 -9.12 8.18
N THR A 157 -6.90 -9.65 7.33
CA THR A 157 -5.60 -10.21 7.74
C THR A 157 -4.46 -9.20 7.72
N CYS A 158 -4.32 -8.41 6.65
CA CYS A 158 -3.23 -7.43 6.51
C CYS A 158 -3.67 -5.99 6.74
N GLN A 159 -4.98 -5.72 6.82
CA GLN A 159 -5.60 -4.40 7.07
C GLN A 159 -5.35 -3.34 5.98
N ILE A 160 -4.62 -3.67 4.92
CA ILE A 160 -4.46 -2.81 3.74
C ILE A 160 -5.80 -2.74 3.00
N PRO A 161 -6.16 -1.57 2.41
CA PRO A 161 -7.27 -1.47 1.47
C PRO A 161 -7.21 -2.56 0.40
N MET A 162 -8.36 -3.08 -0.01
CA MET A 162 -8.43 -4.14 -1.00
C MET A 162 -8.19 -3.57 -2.41
N LEU A 163 -6.92 -3.29 -2.70
CA LEU A 163 -6.42 -2.62 -3.91
C LEU A 163 -5.66 -3.56 -4.87
N PHE A 164 -5.21 -4.72 -4.37
CA PHE A 164 -4.38 -5.65 -5.13
C PHE A 164 -5.18 -6.37 -6.22
N THR A 165 -4.52 -6.71 -7.31
CA THR A 165 -5.15 -7.28 -8.51
C THR A 165 -4.86 -8.77 -8.67
N GLU A 166 -5.65 -9.44 -9.50
CA GLU A 166 -5.47 -10.87 -9.81
C GLU A 166 -4.14 -11.11 -10.54
N PRO A 167 -3.42 -12.20 -10.21
CA PRO A 167 -2.28 -12.63 -11.00
C PRO A 167 -2.67 -12.85 -12.48
N GLY A 168 -1.86 -12.34 -13.39
CA GLY A 168 -2.06 -12.38 -14.84
C GLY A 168 -3.04 -11.35 -15.40
N ASP A 169 -3.81 -10.64 -14.57
CA ASP A 169 -4.78 -9.63 -15.00
C ASP A 169 -4.87 -8.45 -14.02
N ALA A 170 -3.97 -7.47 -14.21
CA ALA A 170 -3.91 -6.24 -13.42
C ALA A 170 -5.13 -5.30 -13.57
N SER A 171 -6.14 -5.67 -14.38
CA SER A 171 -7.40 -4.94 -14.48
C SER A 171 -8.48 -5.41 -13.50
N LYS A 172 -8.29 -6.57 -12.86
CA LYS A 172 -9.28 -7.17 -11.94
C LYS A 172 -8.76 -7.18 -10.51
N ILE A 173 -9.59 -6.75 -9.57
CA ILE A 173 -9.20 -6.73 -8.15
C ILE A 173 -9.36 -8.14 -7.55
N CYS A 174 -8.37 -8.60 -6.77
CA CYS A 174 -8.36 -9.95 -6.19
C CYS A 174 -9.11 -10.04 -4.86
N TYR A 175 -10.43 -9.91 -4.93
CA TYR A 175 -11.32 -10.03 -3.77
C TYR A 175 -11.58 -11.49 -3.42
N ARG A 176 -11.46 -11.80 -2.13
CA ARG A 176 -11.86 -13.08 -1.55
C ARG A 176 -12.73 -12.83 -0.34
N GLU A 177 -13.60 -13.79 -0.04
CA GLU A 177 -14.36 -13.85 1.19
C GLU A 177 -14.23 -15.22 1.85
N SER A 178 -14.47 -15.26 3.16
CA SER A 178 -14.64 -16.46 3.98
C SER A 178 -15.71 -16.20 5.02
N ALA A 179 -16.26 -17.25 5.61
CA ALA A 179 -17.27 -17.17 6.65
C ALA A 179 -16.78 -17.89 7.91
N TYR A 180 -17.01 -17.29 9.08
CA TYR A 180 -16.69 -17.88 10.37
C TYR A 180 -17.75 -17.49 11.40
N LEU A 181 -18.32 -18.49 12.07
CA LEU A 181 -19.40 -18.32 13.07
C LEU A 181 -20.61 -17.48 12.60
N GLY A 182 -20.93 -17.55 11.30
CA GLY A 182 -22.06 -16.83 10.70
C GLY A 182 -21.72 -15.45 10.13
N ASP A 183 -20.54 -14.92 10.44
CA ASP A 183 -20.05 -13.63 9.93
C ASP A 183 -19.25 -13.80 8.64
N LYS A 184 -19.26 -12.77 7.79
CA LYS A 184 -18.45 -12.68 6.57
C LYS A 184 -17.19 -11.84 6.80
N TYR A 185 -16.08 -12.33 6.26
CA TYR A 185 -14.78 -11.65 6.30
C TYR A 185 -14.21 -11.53 4.89
N HIS A 186 -13.52 -10.41 4.62
CA HIS A 186 -13.00 -10.08 3.30
C HIS A 186 -11.47 -10.01 3.28
N PHE A 187 -10.87 -10.41 2.15
CA PHE A 187 -9.43 -10.54 2.00
C PHE A 187 -8.95 -10.07 0.64
N CYS A 188 -7.75 -9.49 0.63
CA CYS A 188 -7.10 -8.96 -0.56
C CYS A 188 -6.25 -9.98 -1.34
N SER A 189 -6.35 -11.27 -1.02
CA SER A 189 -5.74 -12.38 -1.78
C SER A 189 -6.16 -13.72 -1.20
N ASP A 190 -5.93 -14.79 -1.97
CA ASP A 190 -6.06 -16.17 -1.49
C ASP A 190 -5.17 -16.46 -0.28
N HIS A 191 -3.97 -15.88 -0.23
CA HIS A 191 -3.03 -16.11 0.88
C HIS A 191 -3.46 -15.42 2.16
N CYS A 192 -4.00 -14.19 2.09
CA CYS A 192 -4.57 -13.53 3.27
C CYS A 192 -5.79 -14.28 3.80
N ARG A 193 -6.63 -14.82 2.90
CA ARG A 193 -7.76 -15.69 3.28
C ARG A 193 -7.26 -16.98 3.93
N ALA A 194 -6.29 -17.68 3.33
CA ALA A 194 -5.77 -18.93 3.87
C ALA A 194 -5.13 -18.76 5.27
N ILE A 195 -4.47 -17.62 5.52
CA ILE A 195 -3.95 -17.27 6.86
C ILE A 195 -5.10 -17.08 7.87
N PHE A 196 -6.19 -16.43 7.45
CA PHE A 196 -7.38 -16.28 8.28
C PHE A 196 -8.03 -17.63 8.56
N ASP A 197 -8.28 -18.43 7.53
CA ASP A 197 -8.98 -19.73 7.67
C ASP A 197 -8.20 -20.70 8.60
N HIS A 198 -6.89 -20.51 8.74
CA HIS A 198 -6.05 -21.31 9.64
C HIS A 198 -6.08 -20.84 11.10
N GLU A 199 -6.22 -19.54 11.35
CA GLU A 199 -6.25 -18.95 12.70
C GLU A 199 -7.41 -17.93 12.84
N PRO A 200 -8.66 -18.31 12.56
CA PRO A 200 -9.76 -17.35 12.48
C PRO A 200 -10.00 -16.70 13.84
N GLU A 201 -9.88 -17.44 14.94
CA GLU A 201 -10.03 -16.95 16.32
C GLU A 201 -9.12 -15.75 16.60
N LYS A 202 -7.95 -15.69 15.95
CA LYS A 202 -7.01 -14.58 16.07
C LYS A 202 -7.45 -13.37 15.26
N TYR A 203 -7.86 -13.58 14.01
CA TYR A 203 -8.06 -12.49 13.05
C TYR A 203 -9.46 -11.89 13.10
N VAL A 204 -10.46 -12.58 13.67
CA VAL A 204 -11.76 -11.95 13.99
C VAL A 204 -11.63 -10.80 14.98
N GLN A 205 -10.53 -10.75 15.75
CA GLN A 205 -10.22 -9.69 16.69
C GLN A 205 -9.50 -8.48 16.05
N SER A 206 -9.29 -8.50 14.72
CA SER A 206 -8.63 -7.39 14.01
C SER A 206 -9.38 -6.07 14.22
N TRP A 207 -8.71 -5.08 14.81
CA TRP A 207 -9.20 -3.71 14.90
C TRP A 207 -9.05 -3.01 13.54
N LEU A 208 -10.04 -3.14 12.67
CA LEU A 208 -10.02 -2.57 11.32
C LEU A 208 -10.43 -1.09 11.34
N PRO A 209 -9.53 -0.13 11.03
CA PRO A 209 -9.80 1.30 11.23
C PRO A 209 -11.09 1.81 10.58
N VAL A 210 -11.40 1.38 9.36
CA VAL A 210 -12.63 1.78 8.66
C VAL A 210 -13.89 1.30 9.37
N HIS A 211 -13.88 0.08 9.91
CA HIS A 211 -15.03 -0.44 10.67
C HIS A 211 -15.19 0.33 11.98
N GLN A 212 -14.08 0.69 12.62
CA GLN A 212 -14.05 1.39 13.89
C GLN A 212 -14.52 2.84 13.75
N ILE A 213 -14.20 3.49 12.63
CA ILE A 213 -14.79 4.78 12.25
C ILE A 213 -16.30 4.65 12.11
N TYR A 214 -16.81 3.66 11.37
CA TYR A 214 -18.25 3.46 11.22
C TYR A 214 -18.96 3.07 12.53
N GLN A 215 -18.25 2.44 13.47
CA GLN A 215 -18.75 2.16 14.82
C GLN A 215 -18.72 3.39 15.74
N GLY A 216 -18.10 4.50 15.31
CA GLY A 216 -17.98 5.73 16.11
C GLY A 216 -16.86 5.70 17.16
N HIS A 217 -15.93 4.75 17.08
CA HIS A 217 -14.83 4.59 18.03
C HIS A 217 -13.62 5.50 17.75
N CYS A 218 -13.64 6.24 16.64
CA CYS A 218 -12.52 7.06 16.18
C CYS A 218 -12.84 8.56 16.22
N PHE A 219 -13.53 8.99 17.29
CA PHE A 219 -13.86 10.40 17.54
C PHE A 219 -13.36 10.82 18.92
N LYS A 220 -13.08 12.11 19.12
CA LYS A 220 -12.72 12.62 20.45
C LYS A 220 -13.91 12.50 21.41
N PRO A 221 -13.65 12.33 22.72
CA PRO A 221 -14.72 12.37 23.73
C PRO A 221 -15.56 13.64 23.61
N GLY A 222 -16.88 13.50 23.54
CA GLY A 222 -17.83 14.62 23.42
C GLY A 222 -18.14 15.06 21.99
N THR A 223 -17.59 14.42 20.95
CA THR A 223 -18.02 14.65 19.57
C THR A 223 -19.47 14.19 19.38
N ASP A 224 -20.34 15.09 18.92
CA ASP A 224 -21.73 14.79 18.57
C ASP A 224 -21.86 14.59 17.04
N PRO A 225 -22.02 13.35 16.56
CA PRO A 225 -22.16 13.06 15.14
C PRO A 225 -23.53 13.49 14.55
N THR A 226 -24.46 13.97 15.38
CA THR A 226 -25.78 14.46 14.97
C THR A 226 -25.85 15.99 14.84
N ALA A 227 -24.79 16.69 15.24
CA ALA A 227 -24.73 18.15 15.15
C ALA A 227 -24.84 18.65 13.70
N GLU A 228 -25.52 19.78 13.50
CA GLU A 228 -25.60 20.43 12.20
C GLU A 228 -24.19 20.80 11.70
N GLY A 229 -23.87 20.39 10.46
CA GLY A 229 -22.55 20.62 9.87
C GLY A 229 -21.46 19.64 10.31
N PHE A 230 -21.80 18.53 10.98
CA PHE A 230 -20.84 17.48 11.31
C PHE A 230 -20.15 16.93 10.05
N ASP A 231 -18.81 17.00 10.03
CA ASP A 231 -17.98 16.37 9.01
C ASP A 231 -17.26 15.15 9.63
N PRO A 232 -17.64 13.92 9.24
CA PRO A 232 -17.05 12.71 9.80
C PRO A 232 -15.56 12.58 9.48
N LEU A 233 -15.09 13.08 8.32
CA LEU A 233 -13.67 13.02 7.98
C LEU A 233 -12.88 13.92 8.94
N ILE A 234 -13.30 15.17 9.13
CA ILE A 234 -12.62 16.10 10.04
C ILE A 234 -12.59 15.57 11.47
N ALA A 235 -13.69 14.98 11.96
CA ALA A 235 -13.74 14.38 13.28
C ALA A 235 -12.72 13.23 13.45
N VAL A 236 -12.55 12.39 12.43
CA VAL A 236 -11.52 11.34 12.41
C VAL A 236 -10.11 11.93 12.38
N LEU A 237 -9.85 12.94 11.54
CA LEU A 237 -8.52 13.56 11.46
C LEU A 237 -8.12 14.24 12.77
N GLN A 238 -9.10 14.81 13.49
CA GLN A 238 -8.89 15.33 14.84
C GLN A 238 -8.55 14.21 15.83
N TYR A 239 -9.24 13.06 15.76
CA TYR A 239 -8.92 11.89 16.58
C TYR A 239 -7.51 11.35 16.29
N TYR A 240 -7.03 11.46 15.06
CA TYR A 240 -5.66 11.14 14.67
C TYR A 240 -4.62 12.19 15.08
N GLU A 241 -5.08 13.32 15.64
CA GLU A 241 -4.21 14.46 16.00
C GLU A 241 -3.44 15.04 14.81
N MET A 242 -4.06 15.04 13.62
CA MET A 242 -3.47 15.61 12.42
C MET A 242 -3.74 17.12 12.30
N ASP A 243 -2.70 17.89 11.97
CA ASP A 243 -2.83 19.30 11.58
C ASP A 243 -3.33 19.38 10.12
N ILE A 244 -4.65 19.48 9.96
CA ILE A 244 -5.32 19.49 8.65
C ILE A 244 -4.90 20.71 7.83
N GLY A 245 -4.46 20.49 6.59
CA GLY A 245 -3.91 21.53 5.71
C GLY A 245 -2.39 21.66 5.80
N ARG A 246 -1.77 21.02 6.81
CA ARG A 246 -0.32 21.03 7.04
C ARG A 246 0.28 19.64 6.84
N ASP A 247 -0.25 18.64 7.53
CA ASP A 247 0.30 17.27 7.52
C ASP A 247 -0.18 16.44 6.32
N ASN A 248 -1.29 16.85 5.70
CA ASN A 248 -1.98 16.12 4.64
C ASN A 248 -2.10 16.96 3.36
N PHE A 249 -2.76 16.41 2.34
CA PHE A 249 -2.90 16.99 1.00
C PHE A 249 -1.60 17.04 0.18
N ASP A 250 -1.70 17.53 -1.05
CA ASP A 250 -0.60 17.44 -2.01
C ASP A 250 0.63 18.22 -1.55
N PHE A 251 1.82 17.77 -1.98
CA PHE A 251 3.06 18.46 -1.66
C PHE A 251 3.09 19.87 -2.28
N GLU A 252 2.56 20.01 -3.49
CA GLU A 252 2.40 21.31 -4.12
C GLU A 252 1.41 22.19 -3.33
N GLY A 253 1.88 23.36 -2.90
CA GLY A 253 1.14 24.30 -2.07
C GLY A 253 1.29 24.06 -0.56
N SER A 254 1.89 22.94 -0.14
CA SER A 254 2.04 22.60 1.28
C SER A 254 2.99 23.53 2.02
N GLU A 255 2.93 23.50 3.36
CA GLU A 255 3.90 24.20 4.21
C GLU A 255 5.32 23.64 3.99
N ASP A 256 5.44 22.33 3.83
CA ASP A 256 6.73 21.67 3.59
C ASP A 256 7.41 22.14 2.30
N GLN A 257 6.65 22.30 1.21
CA GLN A 257 7.21 22.86 -0.03
C GLN A 257 7.73 24.28 0.19
N LYS A 258 6.97 25.12 0.91
CA LYS A 258 7.36 26.51 1.21
C LYS A 258 8.61 26.56 2.07
N ASN A 259 8.67 25.73 3.11
CA ASN A 259 9.81 25.61 4.01
C ASN A 259 11.07 25.15 3.26
N PHE A 260 10.92 24.16 2.37
CA PHE A 260 12.03 23.64 1.58
C PHE A 260 12.57 24.68 0.59
N ALA A 261 11.69 25.41 -0.10
CA ALA A 261 12.09 26.50 -0.99
C ALA A 261 12.83 27.62 -0.23
N ALA A 262 12.30 28.02 0.93
CA ALA A 262 12.94 29.02 1.79
C ALA A 262 14.34 28.58 2.25
N TRP A 263 14.51 27.31 2.64
CA TRP A 263 15.82 26.78 3.04
C TRP A 263 16.84 26.80 1.89
N ARG A 264 16.39 26.56 0.65
CA ARG A 264 17.25 26.61 -0.54
C ARG A 264 17.48 28.02 -1.09
N ASN A 265 16.88 29.05 -0.49
CA ASN A 265 16.81 30.41 -1.05
C ASN A 265 16.24 30.43 -2.49
N GLU A 266 15.24 29.58 -2.74
CA GLU A 266 14.52 29.50 -4.02
C GLU A 266 13.11 30.09 -3.87
N ALA A 267 12.53 30.56 -4.97
CA ALA A 267 11.12 30.91 -5.00
C ALA A 267 10.27 29.63 -4.87
N VAL A 268 9.09 29.75 -4.25
CA VAL A 268 8.10 28.67 -4.25
C VAL A 268 7.53 28.56 -5.66
N GLU A 269 7.95 27.55 -6.41
CA GLU A 269 7.40 27.25 -7.72
C GLU A 269 6.49 26.02 -7.61
N SER A 270 5.18 26.24 -7.75
CA SER A 270 4.24 25.14 -8.00
C SER A 270 4.41 24.74 -9.46
N ARG A 271 4.75 23.48 -9.73
CA ARG A 271 4.99 23.00 -11.09
C ARG A 271 4.00 21.90 -11.46
N ASN A 272 3.52 21.87 -12.70
CA ASN A 272 2.79 20.72 -13.22
C ASN A 272 3.75 19.53 -13.46
N ALA A 273 3.24 18.37 -13.90
CA ALA A 273 4.13 17.23 -14.13
C ALA A 273 5.14 17.48 -15.26
N GLN A 274 4.87 18.41 -16.18
CA GLN A 274 5.82 18.86 -17.21
C GLN A 274 6.95 19.73 -16.64
N GLY A 275 6.90 20.07 -15.35
CA GLY A 275 7.88 20.93 -14.69
C GLY A 275 7.67 22.42 -14.97
N GLU A 276 6.55 22.80 -15.58
CA GLU A 276 6.18 24.18 -15.88
C GLU A 276 5.44 24.81 -14.70
N PRO A 277 5.59 26.13 -14.44
CA PRO A 277 4.85 26.81 -13.39
C PRO A 277 3.33 26.68 -13.58
N LYS A 278 2.61 26.39 -12.48
CA LYS A 278 1.14 26.47 -12.41
C LYS A 278 0.64 27.90 -12.30
#